data_AF-A0A5C2S7A4-F1
#
_entry.id   AF-A0A5C2S7A4-F1
#
_cell.length_a   1.000
_cell.length_b   1.000
_cell.length_c   1.000
_cell.angle_alpha   90.00
_cell.angle_beta   90.00
_cell.angle_gamma   90.00
#
_symmetry.space_group_name_H-M   'P 1'
#
loop_
_entity.id
_entity.type
_entity.pdbx_description
1 polymer ?
#
loop_
_entity_poly.entity_id
_entity_poly.type
_entity_poly.pdbx_seq_one_letter_code
_entity_poly.pdbx_strand_id
1 'polypeptide(L)'
;MRTPGDYVVAAHNTNVVISWNVLRAAAELGINRIAQASSVNVIPLVWTERKDFEYFPLDEDHPCRPDEPYGLSKVICELQADTIVRRYPSMRVASLRLSWSLPRRADALRDDPERRKNDLWGYVQEDSAADAFLLAVTDESGRWSGHERFFITAPDTASEVPSLELWERYWKDVPIKEGNDLSGHKGFFDCSKAERLLGWVHSNPE
;
A
#
# COMPACT_ATOMS: atom_id res chain seq x y z
N MET A 1 -11.40 -5.13 26.08
CA MET A 1 -10.12 -5.43 26.75
C MET A 1 -9.13 -5.64 25.63
N ARG A 2 -8.14 -4.77 25.47
CA ARG A 2 -7.08 -4.93 24.46
C ARG A 2 -6.32 -6.20 24.79
N THR A 3 -6.50 -7.24 24.00
CA THR A 3 -5.89 -8.55 24.26
C THR A 3 -4.66 -8.70 23.35
N PRO A 4 -3.53 -9.24 23.83
CA PRO A 4 -2.38 -9.54 22.96
C PRO A 4 -2.66 -10.53 21.82
N GLY A 5 -3.89 -11.07 21.74
CA GLY A 5 -4.40 -11.88 20.63
C GLY A 5 -5.06 -11.06 19.52
N ASP A 6 -5.07 -9.73 19.63
CA ASP A 6 -5.50 -8.80 18.59
C ASP A 6 -4.46 -8.91 17.44
N TYR A 7 -4.71 -9.89 16.57
CA TYR A 7 -3.91 -10.35 15.43
C TYR A 7 -2.65 -11.15 15.80
N VAL A 8 -2.51 -12.34 15.19
CA VAL A 8 -1.51 -13.34 15.57
C VAL A 8 -0.11 -12.72 15.48
N VAL A 9 0.62 -12.62 16.61
CA VAL A 9 2.03 -12.20 16.68
C VAL A 9 2.92 -12.95 15.66
N ALA A 10 2.49 -14.15 15.24
CA ALA A 10 3.09 -14.90 14.15
C ALA A 10 3.19 -14.09 12.84
N ALA A 11 2.19 -13.28 12.48
CA ALA A 11 2.24 -12.42 11.30
C ALA A 11 3.38 -11.41 11.42
N HIS A 12 3.51 -10.74 12.58
CA HIS A 12 4.60 -9.80 12.82
C HIS A 12 5.96 -10.47 12.75
N ASN A 13 6.17 -11.51 13.58
CA ASN A 13 7.48 -12.15 13.69
C ASN A 13 7.91 -12.81 12.37
N THR A 14 6.99 -13.46 11.68
CA THR A 14 7.28 -14.09 10.39
C THR A 14 7.68 -13.04 9.35
N ASN A 15 6.88 -11.98 9.22
CA ASN A 15 7.13 -10.92 8.24
C ASN A 15 8.46 -10.20 8.50
N VAL A 16 8.76 -9.84 9.75
CA VAL A 16 9.98 -9.12 10.11
C VAL A 16 11.23 -9.97 9.86
N VAL A 17 11.18 -11.27 10.17
CA VAL A 17 12.31 -12.18 9.98
C VAL A 17 12.53 -12.50 8.50
N ILE A 18 11.47 -12.80 7.75
CA ILE A 18 11.59 -13.17 6.33
C ILE A 18 12.12 -11.99 5.50
N SER A 19 11.61 -10.77 5.72
CA SER A 19 12.06 -9.60 4.96
C SER A 19 13.53 -9.28 5.21
N TRP A 20 13.98 -9.35 6.47
CA TRP A 20 15.39 -9.12 6.79
C TRP A 20 16.30 -10.11 6.10
N ASN A 21 15.98 -11.40 6.21
CA ASN A 21 16.82 -12.47 5.66
C ASN A 21 16.89 -12.40 4.13
N VAL A 22 15.75 -12.15 3.45
CA VAL A 22 15.72 -12.02 1.98
C VAL A 22 16.52 -10.81 1.52
N LEU A 23 16.26 -9.62 2.10
CA LEU A 23 16.95 -8.40 1.71
C LEU A 23 18.46 -8.50 1.95
N ARG A 24 18.86 -9.05 3.10
CA ARG A 24 20.28 -9.22 3.44
C ARG A 24 20.98 -10.23 2.54
N ALA A 25 20.36 -11.39 2.30
CA ALA A 25 20.94 -12.42 1.43
C ALA A 25 21.07 -11.92 -0.01
N ALA A 26 20.05 -11.25 -0.53
CA ALA A 26 20.09 -10.64 -1.86
C ALA A 26 21.22 -9.61 -1.98
N ALA A 27 21.40 -8.76 -0.96
CA ALA A 27 22.50 -7.79 -0.90
C ALA A 27 23.88 -8.45 -0.99
N GLU A 28 24.11 -9.50 -0.18
CA GLU A 28 25.39 -10.20 -0.10
C GLU A 28 25.70 -11.04 -1.36
N LEU A 29 24.65 -11.48 -2.06
CA LEU A 29 24.76 -12.24 -3.30
C LEU A 29 24.76 -11.36 -4.57
N GLY A 30 24.66 -10.03 -4.43
CA GLY A 30 24.65 -9.10 -5.57
C GLY A 30 23.34 -9.09 -6.36
N ILE A 31 22.23 -9.56 -5.78
CA ILE A 31 20.89 -9.45 -6.37
C ILE A 31 20.37 -8.05 -6.06
N ASN A 32 20.53 -7.14 -7.02
CA ASN A 32 20.37 -5.71 -6.80
C ASN A 32 18.95 -5.17 -7.01
N ARG A 33 17.98 -5.98 -7.48
CA ARG A 33 16.62 -5.52 -7.76
C ARG A 33 15.62 -6.38 -6.99
N ILE A 34 14.87 -5.77 -6.08
CA ILE A 34 13.90 -6.46 -5.24
C ILE A 34 12.59 -5.69 -5.26
N ALA A 35 11.49 -6.42 -5.43
CA ALA A 35 10.15 -5.93 -5.13
C ALA A 35 9.62 -6.72 -3.93
N GLN A 36 9.27 -6.02 -2.86
CA GLN A 36 8.71 -6.61 -1.66
C GLN A 36 7.25 -6.19 -1.48
N ALA A 37 6.42 -7.15 -1.06
CA ALA A 37 5.03 -6.89 -0.72
C ALA A 37 4.95 -6.15 0.62
N SER A 38 4.65 -4.85 0.56
CA SER A 38 4.16 -4.07 1.70
C SER A 38 2.63 -4.16 1.75
N SER A 39 1.96 -3.24 2.45
CA SER A 39 0.50 -3.17 2.50
C SER A 39 0.05 -1.73 2.71
N VAL A 40 -1.14 -1.39 2.24
CA VAL A 40 -1.83 -0.16 2.64
C VAL A 40 -1.98 -0.05 4.17
N ASN A 41 -2.03 -1.16 4.90
CA ASN A 41 -2.15 -1.18 6.38
C ASN A 41 -0.89 -0.71 7.13
N VAL A 42 0.15 -0.23 6.42
CA VAL A 42 1.14 0.66 7.06
C VAL A 42 0.50 1.99 7.50
N ILE A 43 -0.59 2.37 6.85
CA ILE A 43 -1.50 3.43 7.29
C ILE A 43 -2.57 2.80 8.20
N PRO A 44 -3.11 3.55 9.19
CA PRO A 44 -4.21 3.17 10.09
C PRO A 44 -5.53 2.73 9.41
N LEU A 45 -5.53 1.65 8.63
CA LEU A 45 -6.68 1.08 7.92
C LEU A 45 -7.25 -0.13 8.70
N VAL A 46 -7.89 -1.08 8.02
CA VAL A 46 -8.69 -2.22 8.51
C VAL A 46 -8.40 -2.66 9.94
N TRP A 47 -7.15 -3.03 10.22
CA TRP A 47 -6.77 -3.69 11.47
C TRP A 47 -6.53 -2.75 12.64
N THR A 48 -6.27 -1.47 12.37
CA THR A 48 -5.95 -0.49 13.41
C THR A 48 -7.21 -0.04 14.15
N GLU A 49 -7.18 0.13 15.47
CA GLU A 49 -8.36 0.55 16.24
C GLU A 49 -8.74 2.01 15.91
N ARG A 50 -7.76 2.92 15.95
CA ARG A 50 -7.96 4.35 15.72
C ARG A 50 -7.61 4.77 14.29
N LYS A 51 -8.59 5.27 13.56
CA LYS A 51 -8.42 5.85 12.22
C LYS A 51 -8.04 7.33 12.35
N ASP A 52 -6.76 7.67 12.27
CA ASP A 52 -6.23 9.04 12.38
C ASP A 52 -5.64 9.54 11.04
N PHE A 53 -6.43 9.45 9.97
CA PHE A 53 -6.05 10.00 8.66
C PHE A 53 -5.87 11.52 8.76
N GLU A 54 -4.77 12.02 8.19
CA GLU A 54 -4.45 13.45 8.20
C GLU A 54 -5.01 14.16 6.95
N TYR A 55 -5.14 13.45 5.83
CA TYR A 55 -5.72 13.97 4.58
C TYR A 55 -6.08 12.85 3.60
N PHE A 56 -6.87 13.18 2.58
CA PHE A 56 -7.08 12.37 1.39
C PHE A 56 -6.73 13.11 0.09
N PRO A 57 -6.33 12.40 -0.99
CA PRO A 57 -5.99 10.97 -0.99
C PRO A 57 -4.71 10.66 -0.20
N LEU A 58 -4.56 9.42 0.26
CA LEU A 58 -3.37 8.92 0.93
C LEU A 58 -2.22 8.79 -0.07
N ASP A 59 -1.10 9.44 0.19
CA ASP A 59 0.13 9.34 -0.59
C ASP A 59 1.29 8.82 0.29
N GLU A 60 2.47 8.59 -0.29
CA GLU A 60 3.58 7.98 0.44
C GLU A 60 4.13 8.81 1.61
N ASP A 61 3.80 10.10 1.69
CA ASP A 61 4.19 10.99 2.80
C ASP A 61 3.25 10.87 4.01
N HIS A 62 2.10 10.20 3.85
CA HIS A 62 1.16 10.02 4.95
C HIS A 62 1.80 9.21 6.10
N PRO A 63 1.65 9.64 7.37
CA PRO A 63 2.24 8.95 8.50
C PRO A 63 1.80 7.49 8.63
N CYS A 64 2.79 6.61 8.83
CA CYS A 64 2.57 5.20 9.09
C CYS A 64 2.45 4.95 10.60
N ARG A 65 1.23 4.90 11.13
CA ARG A 65 0.94 4.78 12.58
C ARG A 65 0.03 3.58 12.95
N PRO A 66 0.29 2.36 12.46
CA PRO A 66 -0.54 1.22 12.82
C PRO A 66 -0.41 0.91 14.31
N ASP A 67 -1.51 0.53 14.97
CA ASP A 67 -1.52 0.13 16.40
C ASP A 67 -1.60 -1.40 16.59
N GLU A 68 -1.31 -2.14 15.52
CA GLU A 68 -1.52 -3.58 15.38
C GLU A 68 -0.31 -4.27 14.71
N PRO A 69 -0.10 -5.59 14.94
CA PRO A 69 1.14 -6.27 14.61
C PRO A 69 1.40 -6.47 13.10
N TYR A 70 0.38 -6.67 12.26
CA TYR A 70 0.54 -6.87 10.83
C TYR A 70 1.07 -5.61 10.14
N GLY A 71 0.40 -4.48 10.32
CA GLY A 71 0.79 -3.18 9.77
C GLY A 71 2.16 -2.75 10.27
N LEU A 72 2.44 -2.91 11.58
CA LEU A 72 3.76 -2.64 12.15
C LEU A 72 4.85 -3.48 11.45
N SER A 73 4.58 -4.75 11.16
CA SER A 73 5.54 -5.61 10.47
C SER A 73 5.86 -5.12 9.05
N LYS A 74 4.89 -4.53 8.36
CA LYS A 74 5.10 -3.92 7.04
C LYS A 74 5.88 -2.62 7.12
N VAL A 75 5.65 -1.79 8.15
CA VAL A 75 6.50 -0.62 8.42
C VAL A 75 7.96 -1.05 8.68
N ILE A 76 8.17 -2.09 9.48
CA ILE A 76 9.51 -2.63 9.76
C ILE A 76 10.16 -3.17 8.47
N CYS A 77 9.41 -3.86 7.62
CA CYS A 77 9.85 -4.34 6.31
C CYS A 77 10.39 -3.19 5.42
N GLU A 78 9.70 -2.04 5.41
CA GLU A 78 10.14 -0.84 4.71
C GLU A 78 11.41 -0.21 5.34
N LEU A 79 11.49 -0.16 6.67
CA LEU A 79 12.68 0.35 7.38
C LEU A 79 13.92 -0.54 7.21
N GLN A 80 13.72 -1.85 7.08
CA GLN A 80 14.79 -2.78 6.75
C GLN A 80 15.33 -2.54 5.34
N ALA A 81 14.46 -2.28 4.36
CA ALA A 81 14.89 -1.89 3.03
C ALA A 81 15.70 -0.59 3.03
N ASP A 82 15.23 0.46 3.74
CA ASP A 82 16.01 1.69 3.93
C ASP A 82 17.41 1.40 4.52
N THR A 83 17.47 0.48 5.49
CA THR A 83 18.73 0.09 6.14
C THR A 83 19.67 -0.63 5.19
N ILE A 84 19.14 -1.54 4.38
CA ILE A 84 19.92 -2.33 3.44
C ILE A 84 20.45 -1.45 2.30
N VAL A 85 19.64 -0.58 1.71
CA VAL A 85 20.11 0.30 0.61
C VAL A 85 21.16 1.32 1.08
N ARG A 86 21.09 1.79 2.34
CA ARG A 86 22.17 2.62 2.93
C ARG A 86 23.49 1.86 3.03
N ARG A 87 23.44 0.56 3.31
CA ARG A 87 24.64 -0.28 3.44
C ARG A 87 25.15 -0.81 2.09
N TYR A 88 24.25 -1.06 1.15
CA TYR A 88 24.50 -1.60 -0.18
C TYR A 88 23.87 -0.69 -1.24
N PRO A 89 24.53 0.42 -1.61
CA PRO A 89 23.93 1.45 -2.48
C PRO A 89 23.63 0.99 -3.91
N SER A 90 24.16 -0.16 -4.34
CA SER A 90 23.82 -0.78 -5.62
C SER A 90 22.42 -1.39 -5.63
N MET A 91 21.84 -1.64 -4.45
CA MET A 91 20.51 -2.21 -4.34
C MET A 91 19.42 -1.19 -4.66
N ARG A 92 18.38 -1.71 -5.30
CA ARG A 92 17.14 -1.04 -5.60
C ARG A 92 15.98 -1.89 -5.05
N VAL A 93 15.21 -1.33 -4.14
CA VAL A 93 14.09 -2.02 -3.47
C VAL A 93 12.79 -1.24 -3.66
N ALA A 94 11.76 -1.88 -4.21
CA ALA A 94 10.41 -1.33 -4.24
C ALA A 94 9.57 -1.98 -3.13
N SER A 95 8.98 -1.18 -2.26
CA SER A 95 7.98 -1.61 -1.30
C SER A 95 6.59 -1.30 -1.83
N LEU A 96 5.89 -2.33 -2.29
CA LEU A 96 4.58 -2.20 -2.94
C LEU A 96 3.47 -2.30 -1.89
N ARG A 97 2.83 -1.18 -1.57
CA ARG A 97 1.71 -1.08 -0.61
C ARG A 97 0.43 -1.49 -1.30
N LEU A 98 0.17 -2.79 -1.30
CA LEU A 98 -1.01 -3.39 -1.91
C LEU A 98 -2.25 -3.12 -1.05
N SER A 99 -3.34 -2.70 -1.70
CA SER A 99 -4.70 -2.77 -1.17
C SER A 99 -5.24 -4.20 -1.24
N TRP A 100 -6.53 -4.41 -0.95
CA TRP A 100 -7.14 -5.72 -1.05
C TRP A 100 -7.05 -6.27 -2.48
N SER A 101 -6.25 -7.33 -2.67
CA SER A 101 -6.01 -7.95 -3.97
C SER A 101 -7.11 -8.94 -4.31
N LEU A 102 -7.67 -8.81 -5.50
CA LEU A 102 -8.78 -9.62 -5.98
C LEU A 102 -8.64 -9.94 -7.47
N PRO A 103 -9.24 -11.02 -7.98
CA PRO A 103 -9.23 -11.30 -9.41
C PRO A 103 -9.97 -10.22 -10.23
N ARG A 104 -11.15 -9.78 -9.74
CA ARG A 104 -12.02 -8.84 -10.47
C ARG A 104 -12.61 -7.77 -9.55
N ARG A 105 -12.84 -6.57 -10.10
CA ARG A 105 -13.54 -5.47 -9.42
C ARG A 105 -14.92 -5.87 -8.90
N ALA A 106 -15.66 -6.69 -9.66
CA ALA A 106 -16.99 -7.15 -9.27
C ALA A 106 -17.01 -7.92 -7.94
N ASP A 107 -15.90 -8.58 -7.57
CA ASP A 107 -15.80 -9.27 -6.29
C ASP A 107 -15.65 -8.28 -5.12
N ALA A 108 -15.09 -7.09 -5.37
CA ALA A 108 -14.96 -6.02 -4.38
C ALA A 108 -16.28 -5.28 -4.10
N LEU A 109 -17.19 -5.23 -5.08
CA LEU A 109 -18.50 -4.55 -5.00
C LEU A 109 -19.58 -5.33 -4.23
N ARG A 110 -19.32 -6.60 -3.88
CA ARG A 110 -20.30 -7.47 -3.22
C ARG A 110 -20.52 -7.13 -1.74
N ASP A 111 -19.62 -6.35 -1.16
CA ASP A 111 -19.69 -5.96 0.23
C ASP A 111 -20.46 -4.65 0.42
N ASP A 112 -21.13 -4.56 1.57
CA ASP A 112 -21.75 -3.32 2.02
C ASP A 112 -20.67 -2.21 2.14
N PRO A 113 -20.84 -1.06 1.44
CA PRO A 113 -19.91 0.06 1.52
C PRO A 113 -19.64 0.52 2.96
N GLU A 114 -20.61 0.42 3.86
CA GLU A 114 -20.39 0.79 5.28
C GLU A 114 -19.33 -0.10 5.94
N ARG A 115 -19.29 -1.39 5.60
CA ARG A 115 -18.31 -2.34 6.14
C ARG A 115 -16.89 -2.08 5.61
N ARG A 116 -16.80 -1.46 4.43
CA ARG A 116 -15.56 -1.16 3.72
C ARG A 116 -15.00 0.24 4.01
N LYS A 117 -15.68 1.06 4.82
CA LYS A 117 -15.17 2.41 5.14
C LYS A 117 -13.75 2.42 5.72
N ASN A 118 -13.35 1.36 6.42
CA ASN A 118 -12.06 1.23 7.08
C ASN A 118 -10.89 0.80 6.16
N ASP A 119 -11.17 0.33 4.94
CA ASP A 119 -10.15 0.16 3.89
C ASP A 119 -10.28 1.20 2.77
N LEU A 120 -11.12 2.21 3.00
CA LEU A 120 -11.39 3.29 2.07
C LEU A 120 -11.85 2.80 0.69
N TRP A 121 -12.56 1.66 0.68
CA TRP A 121 -13.08 1.02 -0.54
C TRP A 121 -11.98 0.69 -1.57
N GLY A 122 -10.72 0.63 -1.12
CA GLY A 122 -9.57 0.36 -1.97
C GLY A 122 -9.50 -1.11 -2.36
N TYR A 123 -9.13 -1.37 -3.60
CA TYR A 123 -8.86 -2.70 -4.13
C TYR A 123 -7.75 -2.63 -5.17
N VAL A 124 -7.15 -3.77 -5.50
CA VAL A 124 -6.29 -3.90 -6.68
C VAL A 124 -6.59 -5.22 -7.36
N GLN A 125 -6.65 -5.22 -8.70
CA GLN A 125 -6.72 -6.47 -9.45
C GLN A 125 -5.39 -7.21 -9.42
N GLU A 126 -5.43 -8.52 -9.20
CA GLU A 126 -4.24 -9.38 -9.03
C GLU A 126 -3.26 -9.26 -10.19
N ASP A 127 -3.75 -9.25 -11.44
CA ASP A 127 -2.90 -9.10 -12.63
C ASP A 127 -2.19 -7.74 -12.64
N SER A 128 -2.91 -6.66 -12.30
CA SER A 128 -2.32 -5.33 -12.24
C SER A 128 -1.33 -5.20 -11.07
N ALA A 129 -1.59 -5.84 -9.94
CA ALA A 129 -0.62 -5.94 -8.85
C ALA A 129 0.65 -6.69 -9.30
N ALA A 130 0.50 -7.80 -10.03
CA ALA A 130 1.62 -8.56 -10.58
C ALA A 130 2.47 -7.71 -11.56
N ASP A 131 1.81 -6.89 -12.40
CA ASP A 131 2.51 -5.94 -13.27
C ASP A 131 3.36 -4.95 -12.48
N ALA A 132 2.91 -4.47 -11.31
CA ALA A 132 3.71 -3.60 -10.46
C ALA A 132 4.98 -4.29 -9.96
N PHE A 133 4.89 -5.57 -9.55
CA PHE A 133 6.06 -6.37 -9.16
C PHE A 133 7.03 -6.54 -10.32
N LEU A 134 6.52 -6.86 -11.51
CA LEU A 134 7.33 -7.05 -12.71
C LEU A 134 8.05 -5.75 -13.10
N LEU A 135 7.32 -4.63 -13.15
CA LEU A 135 7.89 -3.31 -13.44
C LEU A 135 8.98 -2.93 -12.43
N ALA A 136 8.75 -3.14 -11.13
CA ALA A 136 9.73 -2.79 -10.09
C ALA A 136 11.09 -3.50 -10.28
N VAL A 137 11.11 -4.75 -10.75
CA VAL A 137 12.36 -5.50 -10.96
C VAL A 137 12.91 -5.39 -12.38
N THR A 138 12.07 -5.12 -13.38
CA THR A 138 12.51 -5.04 -14.79
C THR A 138 12.82 -3.63 -15.25
N ASP A 139 12.29 -2.58 -14.60
CA ASP A 139 12.48 -1.19 -15.02
C ASP A 139 13.97 -0.82 -15.16
N GLU A 140 14.33 -0.31 -16.33
CA GLU A 140 15.69 0.14 -16.69
C GLU A 140 15.74 1.64 -16.95
N SER A 141 14.64 2.36 -16.76
CA SER A 141 14.54 3.79 -17.08
C SER A 141 15.45 4.69 -16.25
N GLY A 142 15.91 4.22 -15.08
CA GLY A 142 16.73 4.99 -14.16
C GLY A 142 15.96 6.12 -13.44
N ARG A 143 14.62 6.12 -13.49
CA ARG A 143 13.79 7.16 -12.84
C ARG A 143 13.88 7.16 -11.32
N TRP A 144 14.34 6.08 -10.70
CA TRP A 144 14.46 5.93 -9.25
C TRP A 144 15.61 4.98 -8.88
N SER A 145 16.09 5.10 -7.65
CA SER A 145 17.18 4.30 -7.08
C SER A 145 17.02 4.18 -5.57
N GLY A 146 17.81 3.32 -4.92
CA GLY A 146 17.69 3.09 -3.48
C GLY A 146 16.37 2.40 -3.12
N HIS A 147 15.67 2.90 -2.10
CA HIS A 147 14.41 2.32 -1.64
C HIS A 147 13.26 3.29 -1.87
N GLU A 148 12.22 2.82 -2.55
CA GLU A 148 10.99 3.57 -2.77
C GLU A 148 9.77 2.76 -2.34
N ARG A 149 8.76 3.49 -1.88
CA ARG A 149 7.44 2.98 -1.52
C ARG A 149 6.45 3.42 -2.59
N PHE A 150 5.47 2.57 -2.86
CA PHE A 150 4.45 2.81 -3.87
C PHE A 150 3.09 2.32 -3.40
N PHE A 151 2.07 3.17 -3.40
CA PHE A 151 0.70 2.69 -3.37
C PHE A 151 0.35 1.97 -4.66
N ILE A 152 -0.17 0.75 -4.52
CA ILE A 152 -0.59 -0.12 -5.62
C ILE A 152 -2.06 -0.46 -5.36
N THR A 153 -2.92 0.43 -5.85
CA THR A 153 -4.37 0.44 -5.64
C THR A 153 -5.05 0.93 -6.91
N ALA A 154 -6.25 0.44 -7.19
CA ALA A 154 -7.08 0.92 -8.28
C ALA A 154 -7.39 2.41 -8.11
N PRO A 155 -7.48 3.18 -9.22
CA PRO A 155 -7.72 4.62 -9.18
C PRO A 155 -9.16 4.96 -8.78
N ASP A 156 -10.05 3.98 -8.72
CA ASP A 156 -11.45 4.12 -8.35
C ASP A 156 -11.84 3.28 -7.12
N THR A 157 -12.89 3.70 -6.43
CA THR A 157 -13.44 2.98 -5.28
C THR A 157 -14.22 1.75 -5.72
N ALA A 158 -14.12 0.66 -4.96
CA ALA A 158 -15.05 -0.46 -5.02
C ALA A 158 -16.40 -0.12 -4.36
N SER A 159 -17.09 0.88 -4.88
CA SER A 159 -18.43 1.28 -4.44
C SER A 159 -19.23 1.85 -5.60
N GLU A 160 -20.54 1.64 -5.58
CA GLU A 160 -21.47 2.34 -6.47
C GLU A 160 -21.78 3.77 -5.97
N VAL A 161 -21.54 4.04 -4.69
CA VAL A 161 -21.74 5.36 -4.08
C VAL A 161 -20.57 6.27 -4.48
N PRO A 162 -20.81 7.52 -4.95
CA PRO A 162 -19.75 8.46 -5.28
C PRO A 162 -18.80 8.74 -4.10
N SER A 163 -17.51 8.92 -4.40
CA SER A 163 -16.46 9.08 -3.40
C SER A 163 -16.66 10.27 -2.48
N LEU A 164 -17.17 11.39 -3.01
CA LEU A 164 -17.48 12.57 -2.20
C LEU A 164 -18.59 12.27 -1.17
N GLU A 165 -19.61 11.51 -1.54
CA GLU A 165 -20.69 11.13 -0.62
C GLU A 165 -20.20 10.14 0.44
N LEU A 166 -19.31 9.21 0.07
CA LEU A 166 -18.65 8.33 1.03
C LEU A 166 -17.79 9.11 2.03
N TRP A 167 -17.03 10.10 1.55
CA TRP A 167 -16.25 11.00 2.39
C TRP A 167 -17.15 11.81 3.33
N GLU A 168 -18.22 12.43 2.84
CA GLU A 168 -19.16 13.20 3.67
C GLU A 168 -19.80 12.35 4.78
N ARG A 169 -20.14 11.10 4.48
CA ARG A 169 -20.79 10.18 5.42
C ARG A 169 -19.85 9.67 6.51
N TYR A 170 -18.60 9.34 6.17
CA TYR A 170 -17.71 8.59 7.07
C TYR A 170 -16.47 9.36 7.52
N TRP A 171 -16.00 10.33 6.74
CA TRP A 171 -14.69 10.95 6.90
C TRP A 171 -14.67 12.48 6.69
N LYS A 172 -15.81 13.15 6.83
CA LYS A 172 -15.96 14.60 6.58
C LYS A 172 -14.96 15.50 7.33
N ASP A 173 -14.45 15.02 8.46
CA ASP A 173 -13.52 15.75 9.31
C ASP A 173 -12.05 15.58 8.86
N VAL A 174 -11.79 14.69 7.89
CA VAL A 174 -10.48 14.50 7.26
C VAL A 174 -10.40 15.41 6.02
N PRO A 175 -9.44 16.33 5.92
CA PRO A 175 -9.37 17.26 4.81
C PRO A 175 -9.00 16.58 3.49
N ILE A 176 -9.48 17.14 2.38
CA ILE A 176 -8.98 16.81 1.04
C ILE A 176 -7.76 17.68 0.77
N LYS A 177 -6.62 17.06 0.43
CA LYS A 177 -5.36 17.74 0.15
C LYS A 177 -5.51 18.71 -1.01
N GLU A 178 -4.90 19.89 -0.91
CA GLU A 178 -4.98 20.94 -1.93
C GLU A 178 -4.61 20.41 -3.32
N GLY A 179 -5.38 20.80 -4.34
CA GLY A 179 -5.21 20.35 -5.72
C GLY A 179 -5.83 18.98 -6.03
N ASN A 180 -6.42 18.30 -5.05
CA ASN A 180 -7.14 17.04 -5.25
C ASN A 180 -8.65 17.22 -5.13
N ASP A 181 -9.39 16.24 -5.65
CA ASP A 181 -10.83 16.12 -5.52
C ASP A 181 -11.25 14.65 -5.38
N LEU A 182 -12.49 14.42 -4.94
CA LEU A 182 -13.12 13.09 -4.87
C LEU A 182 -14.29 13.00 -5.86
N SER A 183 -14.10 13.55 -7.07
CA SER A 183 -15.12 13.54 -8.12
C SER A 183 -15.43 12.12 -8.61
N GLY A 184 -16.70 11.87 -8.92
CA GLY A 184 -17.16 10.55 -9.37
C GLY A 184 -16.82 9.45 -8.36
N HIS A 185 -16.02 8.48 -8.80
CA HIS A 185 -15.59 7.33 -8.02
C HIS A 185 -14.08 7.31 -7.76
N LYS A 186 -13.39 8.46 -7.85
CA LYS A 186 -11.94 8.53 -7.58
C LYS A 186 -11.60 7.91 -6.21
N GLY A 187 -10.57 7.08 -6.19
CA GLY A 187 -10.09 6.39 -5.00
C GLY A 187 -9.47 7.33 -3.96
N PHE A 188 -9.31 6.82 -2.76
CA PHE A 188 -8.72 7.53 -1.63
C PHE A 188 -7.20 7.33 -1.52
N PHE A 189 -6.55 6.79 -2.56
CA PHE A 189 -5.11 6.53 -2.62
C PHE A 189 -4.52 7.21 -3.85
N ASP A 190 -3.43 7.95 -3.66
CA ASP A 190 -2.69 8.58 -4.75
C ASP A 190 -1.61 7.62 -5.26
N CYS A 191 -1.81 7.11 -6.48
CA CYS A 191 -0.84 6.23 -7.15
C CYS A 191 0.07 6.98 -8.15
N SER A 192 0.05 8.32 -8.16
CA SER A 192 0.81 9.13 -9.12
C SER A 192 2.33 8.91 -9.03
N LYS A 193 2.83 8.52 -7.85
CA LYS A 193 4.24 8.15 -7.68
C LYS A 193 4.58 6.83 -8.38
N ALA A 194 3.70 5.83 -8.29
CA ALA A 194 3.86 4.56 -8.99
C ALA A 194 3.83 4.77 -10.51
N GLU A 195 2.93 5.61 -11.01
CA GLU A 195 2.91 6.00 -12.42
C GLU A 195 4.22 6.68 -12.83
N ARG A 196 4.65 7.72 -12.10
CA ARG A 196 5.84 8.50 -12.46
C ARG A 196 7.13 7.69 -12.41
N LEU A 197 7.33 6.86 -11.38
CA LEU A 197 8.61 6.19 -11.15
C LEU A 197 8.63 4.77 -11.72
N LEU A 198 7.56 3.98 -11.52
CA LEU A 198 7.47 2.61 -12.06
C LEU A 198 6.92 2.55 -13.48
N GLY A 199 6.17 3.58 -13.92
CA GLY A 199 5.37 3.48 -15.14
C GLY A 199 4.12 2.61 -14.94
N TRP A 200 3.72 2.37 -13.68
CA TRP A 200 2.59 1.53 -13.35
C TRP A 200 1.29 2.32 -13.38
N VAL A 201 0.32 1.81 -14.11
CA VAL A 201 -1.08 2.28 -14.11
C VAL A 201 -1.95 1.07 -13.91
N HIS A 202 -2.94 1.18 -13.03
CA HIS A 202 -3.87 0.08 -12.80
C HIS A 202 -4.64 -0.25 -14.08
N SER A 203 -4.61 -1.51 -14.47
CA SER A 203 -5.42 -2.03 -15.57
C SER A 203 -6.70 -2.61 -14.98
N ASN A 204 -7.85 -2.24 -15.55
CA ASN A 204 -9.15 -2.81 -15.21
C ASN A 204 -9.59 -3.83 -16.28
N PRO A 205 -8.93 -4.99 -16.44
CA PRO A 205 -9.47 -6.04 -17.31
C PRO A 205 -10.78 -6.57 -16.70
N GLU A 206 -11.77 -6.80 -17.55
CA GLU A 206 -13.08 -7.36 -17.17
C GLU A 206 -13.00 -8.78 -16.60
#